data_AF-A0A1G2NC02-F1
#
_entry.id   AF-A0A1G2NC02-F1
#
_cell.length_a   1.000
_cell.length_b   1.000
_cell.length_c   1.000
_cell.angle_alpha   90.00
_cell.angle_beta   90.00
_cell.angle_gamma   90.00
#
_symmetry.space_group_name_H-M   'P 1'
#
loop_
_entity.id
_entity.type
_entity.pdbx_description
1 polymer ?
#
loop_
_entity_poly.entity_id
_entity_poly.type
_entity_poly.pdbx_seq_one_letter_code
_entity_poly.pdbx_strand_id
1 'polypeptide(L)'
;MSGPIFDLQFADLFATTLTLLLSVYPIWLPILLIVVFWNLWLDYIRTEYISEQQFVLLEIKLPKEITKSPAAMEIFYTALYQTGSATFFETYWKGKVRPWFSLEMTSFGGQVHFFIWTWEKFRNLIEAQLYAQYNNIEIFEVPDYTTSMVIDPVNHPLWITQYKLIAPDPYPIKTYIDYGLDRDPKEEFKIDPITSVIEYLGSLTRGEQVWIQIMIQAHKKEGFSEGRIIKKSDWKEGAMAEIKKIRDASVQGDSKFPNPTKGQQEKIAAIERSIQKWPFEVMIRGGYFATKEANQISKRISGLIGAFRQYSANDFNGFKLGEFTDYDFPWQDFRRIRRNAREREALDAYKKRSFFNPPYKHYRGKPFILNTEELATIYHFPGQVSSTPTFERIMSKKAEPPANLPI
;
A
#
# COMPACT_ATOMS: atom_id res chain seq x y z
N MET A 1 -56.46 15.51 -2.57
CA MET A 1 -56.54 16.85 -3.17
C MET A 1 -55.58 17.77 -2.43
N SER A 2 -54.33 17.82 -2.86
CA SER A 2 -53.33 18.84 -2.50
C SER A 2 -53.00 19.55 -3.80
N GLY A 3 -53.51 20.77 -3.95
CA GLY A 3 -53.66 21.46 -5.21
C GLY A 3 -52.39 22.11 -5.80
N PRO A 4 -52.52 22.74 -6.98
CA PRO A 4 -51.45 23.40 -7.77
C PRO A 4 -50.73 24.58 -7.08
N ILE A 5 -51.05 24.86 -5.82
CA ILE A 5 -50.45 25.93 -5.01
C ILE A 5 -49.03 25.55 -4.57
N PHE A 6 -48.76 24.26 -4.34
CA PHE A 6 -47.43 23.77 -3.97
C PHE A 6 -46.41 23.92 -5.13
N ASP A 7 -46.85 23.80 -6.37
CA ASP A 7 -45.99 23.92 -7.56
C ASP A 7 -45.59 25.38 -7.85
N LEU A 8 -46.52 26.32 -7.70
CA LEU A 8 -46.26 27.75 -7.92
C LEU A 8 -45.34 28.34 -6.85
N GLN A 9 -45.56 28.00 -5.58
CA GLN A 9 -44.68 28.43 -4.49
C GLN A 9 -43.27 27.84 -4.62
N PHE A 10 -43.16 26.60 -5.11
CA PHE A 10 -41.86 25.98 -5.39
C PHE A 10 -41.16 26.66 -6.58
N ALA A 11 -41.89 26.98 -7.65
CA ALA A 11 -41.35 27.71 -8.81
C ALA A 11 -40.86 29.12 -8.43
N ASP A 12 -41.63 29.86 -7.61
CA ASP A 12 -41.25 31.19 -7.13
C ASP A 12 -40.05 31.13 -6.17
N LEU A 13 -40.02 30.15 -5.27
CA LEU A 13 -38.88 29.91 -4.40
C LEU A 13 -37.62 29.54 -5.21
N PHE A 14 -37.77 28.70 -6.24
CA PHE A 14 -36.69 28.30 -7.14
C PHE A 14 -36.17 29.50 -7.95
N ALA A 15 -37.06 30.31 -8.52
CA ALA A 15 -36.67 31.52 -9.25
C ALA A 15 -35.97 32.53 -8.33
N THR A 16 -36.47 32.73 -7.12
CA THR A 16 -35.88 33.63 -6.13
C THR A 16 -34.49 33.14 -5.67
N THR A 17 -34.35 31.85 -5.38
CA THR A 17 -33.07 31.25 -4.99
C THR A 17 -32.05 31.26 -6.13
N LEU A 18 -32.47 31.01 -7.37
CA LEU A 18 -31.60 31.10 -8.55
C LEU A 18 -31.15 32.54 -8.81
N THR A 19 -32.05 33.51 -8.69
CA THR A 19 -31.72 34.93 -8.85
C THR A 19 -30.75 35.41 -7.78
N LEU A 20 -30.91 34.95 -6.53
CA LEU A 20 -29.98 35.21 -5.43
C LEU A 20 -28.62 34.55 -5.67
N LEU A 21 -28.59 33.30 -6.16
CA LEU A 21 -27.35 32.60 -6.45
C LEU A 21 -26.57 33.28 -7.58
N LEU A 22 -27.27 33.76 -8.61
CA LEU A 22 -26.68 34.53 -9.70
C LEU A 22 -26.25 35.93 -9.21
N SER A 23 -27.02 36.64 -8.40
CA SER A 23 -26.58 37.97 -7.93
C SER A 23 -25.28 37.91 -7.10
N VAL A 24 -25.03 36.79 -6.42
CA VAL A 24 -23.82 36.56 -5.61
C VAL A 24 -22.70 35.86 -6.41
N TYR A 25 -22.90 35.52 -7.70
CA TYR A 25 -21.87 34.87 -8.54
C TYR A 25 -20.53 35.61 -8.58
N PRO A 26 -20.47 36.95 -8.62
CA PRO A 26 -19.19 37.66 -8.62
C PRO A 26 -18.35 37.40 -7.36
N ILE A 27 -18.93 36.85 -6.29
CA ILE A 27 -18.23 36.50 -5.04
C ILE A 27 -17.85 35.02 -5.02
N TRP A 28 -18.81 34.11 -5.23
CA TRP A 28 -18.55 32.67 -5.10
C TRP A 28 -17.81 32.10 -6.32
N LEU A 29 -18.02 32.63 -7.52
CA LEU A 29 -17.39 32.12 -8.74
C LEU A 29 -15.87 32.34 -8.75
N PRO A 30 -15.32 33.53 -8.42
CA PRO A 30 -13.87 33.70 -8.33
C PRO A 30 -13.23 32.78 -7.28
N ILE A 31 -13.87 32.58 -6.13
CA ILE A 31 -13.37 31.67 -5.09
C ILE A 31 -13.33 30.24 -5.62
N LEU A 32 -14.41 29.78 -6.26
CA LEU A 32 -14.47 28.46 -6.89
C LEU A 32 -13.38 28.30 -7.95
N LEU A 33 -13.22 29.29 -8.84
CA LEU A 33 -12.20 29.28 -9.89
C LEU A 33 -10.79 29.25 -9.32
N ILE A 34 -10.50 30.00 -8.25
CA ILE A 34 -9.21 29.97 -7.56
C ILE A 34 -8.94 28.58 -6.97
N VAL A 35 -9.92 27.97 -6.31
CA VAL A 35 -9.77 26.62 -5.73
C VAL A 35 -9.54 25.57 -6.81
N VAL A 36 -10.31 25.62 -7.90
CA VAL A 36 -10.15 24.70 -9.04
C VAL A 36 -8.80 24.90 -9.72
N PHE A 37 -8.44 26.15 -10.04
CA PHE A 37 -7.15 26.50 -10.64
C PHE A 37 -5.99 26.04 -9.76
N TRP A 38 -6.07 26.25 -8.45
CA TRP A 38 -5.00 25.85 -7.52
C TRP A 38 -4.77 24.35 -7.49
N ASN A 39 -5.84 23.56 -7.49
CA ASN A 39 -5.74 22.09 -7.53
C ASN A 39 -5.17 21.60 -8.87
N LEU A 40 -5.66 22.16 -9.99
CA LEU A 40 -5.17 21.82 -11.32
C LEU A 40 -3.71 22.23 -11.52
N TRP A 41 -3.32 23.41 -11.04
CA TRP A 41 -1.94 23.91 -11.08
C TRP A 41 -1.01 22.97 -10.31
N LEU A 42 -1.39 22.62 -9.07
CA LEU A 42 -0.60 21.69 -8.25
C LEU A 42 -0.47 20.31 -8.90
N ASP A 43 -1.54 19.79 -9.50
CA ASP A 43 -1.51 18.50 -10.17
C ASP A 43 -0.66 18.56 -11.45
N TYR A 44 -0.71 19.67 -12.19
CA TYR A 44 0.12 19.91 -13.37
C TYR A 44 1.61 19.91 -13.03
N ILE A 45 2.07 20.79 -12.12
CA ILE A 45 3.49 20.91 -11.77
C ILE A 45 4.04 19.61 -11.15
N ARG A 46 3.21 18.88 -10.39
CA ARG A 46 3.61 17.59 -9.81
C ARG A 46 3.74 16.53 -10.89
N THR A 47 2.82 16.52 -11.86
CA THR A 47 2.88 15.57 -12.98
C THR A 47 4.11 15.85 -13.84
N GLU A 48 4.42 17.12 -14.11
CA GLU A 48 5.64 17.55 -14.80
C GLU A 48 6.89 17.05 -14.05
N TYR A 49 7.01 17.38 -12.76
CA TYR A 49 8.13 16.93 -11.92
C TYR A 49 8.31 15.39 -11.89
N ILE A 50 7.20 14.64 -11.79
CA ILE A 50 7.22 13.16 -11.78
C ILE A 50 7.65 12.62 -13.15
N SER A 51 7.19 13.24 -14.25
CA SER A 51 7.52 12.82 -15.61
C SER A 51 9.00 13.03 -15.97
N GLU A 52 9.66 13.99 -15.32
CA GLU A 52 11.11 14.22 -15.44
C GLU A 52 11.95 13.17 -14.70
N GLN A 53 11.37 12.44 -13.73
CA GLN A 53 12.11 11.42 -12.99
C GLN A 53 12.25 10.14 -13.81
N GLN A 54 13.41 9.50 -13.72
CA GLN A 54 13.63 8.16 -14.24
C GLN A 54 13.34 7.11 -13.17
N PHE A 55 12.68 6.03 -13.59
CA PHE A 55 12.25 4.94 -12.72
C PHE A 55 12.92 3.64 -13.14
N VAL A 56 13.26 2.82 -12.16
CA VAL A 56 13.88 1.50 -12.37
C VAL A 56 13.11 0.44 -11.59
N LEU A 57 13.05 -0.75 -12.15
CA LEU A 57 12.50 -1.93 -11.49
C LEU A 57 13.64 -2.91 -11.19
N LEU A 58 13.81 -3.22 -9.91
CA LEU A 58 14.85 -4.10 -9.43
C LEU A 58 14.23 -5.46 -9.08
N GLU A 59 14.64 -6.51 -9.77
CA GLU A 59 14.36 -7.91 -9.40
C GLU A 59 15.36 -8.37 -8.35
N ILE A 60 14.85 -8.95 -7.27
CA ILE A 60 15.68 -9.51 -6.21
C ILE A 60 15.59 -11.03 -6.28
N LYS A 61 16.70 -11.66 -6.65
CA LYS A 61 16.83 -13.11 -6.66
C LYS A 61 17.36 -13.58 -5.31
N LEU A 62 16.60 -14.47 -4.69
CA LEU A 62 16.92 -14.98 -3.35
C LEU A 62 17.85 -16.20 -3.44
N PRO A 63 18.82 -16.32 -2.53
CA PRO A 63 19.60 -17.54 -2.39
C PRO A 63 18.73 -18.68 -1.85
N LYS A 64 19.25 -19.91 -1.89
CA LYS A 64 18.55 -21.07 -1.33
C LYS A 64 18.26 -20.95 0.16
N GLU A 65 19.09 -20.21 0.90
CA GLU A 65 19.05 -20.16 2.35
C GLU A 65 19.19 -18.71 2.82
N ILE A 66 18.22 -18.27 3.61
CA ILE A 66 18.23 -16.99 4.32
C ILE A 66 17.97 -17.30 5.79
N THR A 67 18.89 -16.89 6.66
CA THR A 67 18.82 -17.13 8.11
C THR A 67 18.44 -15.88 8.90
N LYS A 68 18.35 -14.74 8.23
CA LYS A 68 18.02 -13.45 8.84
C LYS A 68 16.54 -13.38 9.20
N SER A 69 16.23 -12.84 10.37
CA SER A 69 14.87 -12.56 10.79
C SER A 69 14.29 -11.33 10.07
N PRO A 70 12.95 -11.15 10.07
CA PRO A 70 12.31 -9.97 9.51
C PRO A 70 12.81 -8.64 10.10
N ALA A 71 13.40 -8.66 11.29
CA ALA A 71 14.05 -7.49 11.90
C ALA A 71 15.14 -6.87 11.01
N ALA A 72 15.82 -7.66 10.19
CA ALA A 72 16.78 -7.13 9.21
C ALA A 72 16.11 -6.21 8.17
N MET A 73 14.87 -6.52 7.80
CA MET A 73 14.09 -5.72 6.86
C MET A 73 13.58 -4.40 7.49
N GLU A 74 13.40 -4.33 8.82
CA GLU A 74 13.11 -3.06 9.49
C GLU A 74 14.23 -2.03 9.31
N ILE A 75 15.49 -2.48 9.34
CA ILE A 75 16.66 -1.62 9.13
C ILE A 75 16.64 -1.07 7.70
N PHE A 76 16.31 -1.92 6.72
CA PHE A 76 16.13 -1.52 5.33
C PHE A 76 15.03 -0.45 5.19
N TYR A 77 13.85 -0.66 5.80
CA TYR A 77 12.78 0.35 5.73
C TYR A 77 13.15 1.66 6.42
N THR A 78 13.93 1.60 7.51
CA THR A 78 14.42 2.81 8.16
C THR A 78 15.28 3.65 7.20
N ALA A 79 16.10 3.00 6.35
CA ALA A 79 16.86 3.70 5.32
C ALA A 79 15.98 4.29 4.20
N LEU A 80 14.85 3.65 3.89
CA LEU A 80 13.86 4.15 2.94
C LEU A 80 12.98 5.29 3.47
N TYR A 81 13.10 5.64 4.76
CA TYR A 81 12.33 6.73 5.36
C TYR A 81 12.83 8.11 4.89
N GLN A 82 12.52 8.43 3.63
CA GLN A 82 12.92 9.66 2.95
C GLN A 82 11.72 10.62 2.89
N THR A 83 11.64 11.52 3.86
CA THR A 83 10.51 12.47 3.97
C THR A 83 10.57 13.61 2.95
N GLY A 84 11.73 13.83 2.33
CA GLY A 84 11.98 14.99 1.48
C GLY A 84 11.99 16.31 2.27
N SER A 85 12.96 17.17 1.96
CA SER A 85 12.85 18.58 2.31
C SER A 85 12.14 19.27 1.15
N ALA A 86 11.01 19.92 1.44
CA ALA A 86 10.33 20.78 0.49
C ALA A 86 10.14 22.14 1.15
N THR A 87 10.93 23.12 0.75
CA THR A 87 10.61 24.52 1.02
C THR A 87 9.32 24.88 0.25
N PHE A 88 8.62 25.94 0.67
CA PHE A 88 7.41 26.40 -0.02
C PHE A 88 7.58 26.53 -1.54
N PHE A 89 8.74 27.03 -1.97
CA PHE A 89 9.09 27.16 -3.38
C PHE A 89 9.20 25.80 -4.09
N GLU A 90 9.82 24.80 -3.46
CA GLU A 90 9.92 23.46 -4.04
C GLU A 90 8.55 22.79 -4.15
N THR A 91 7.67 22.96 -3.16
CA THR A 91 6.33 22.36 -3.17
C THR A 91 5.41 23.00 -4.21
N TYR A 92 5.35 24.33 -4.23
CA TYR A 92 4.32 25.06 -4.99
C TYR A 92 4.78 25.58 -6.35
N TRP A 93 6.08 25.65 -6.60
CA TRP A 93 6.64 26.15 -7.86
C TRP A 93 7.34 25.04 -8.66
N LYS A 94 8.12 24.18 -7.99
CA LYS A 94 8.77 23.03 -8.64
C LYS A 94 7.93 21.74 -8.63
N GLY A 95 6.82 21.72 -7.90
CA GLY A 95 5.98 20.53 -7.79
C GLY A 95 6.67 19.32 -7.15
N LYS A 96 7.72 19.53 -6.35
CA LYS A 96 8.50 18.44 -5.76
C LYS A 96 7.62 17.61 -4.83
N VAL A 97 7.59 16.31 -5.09
CA VAL A 97 6.85 15.34 -4.27
C VAL A 97 7.77 14.48 -3.44
N ARG A 98 7.24 13.95 -2.33
CA ARG A 98 7.91 12.91 -1.54
C ARG A 98 8.14 11.67 -2.42
N PRO A 99 9.34 11.06 -2.36
CA PRO A 99 9.57 9.80 -3.04
C PRO A 99 8.68 8.71 -2.46
N TRP A 100 8.31 7.76 -3.29
CA TRP A 100 7.59 6.56 -2.87
C TRP A 100 8.22 5.36 -3.55
N PHE A 101 8.04 4.20 -2.93
CA PHE A 101 8.61 2.93 -3.37
C PHE A 101 7.47 1.94 -3.55
N SER A 102 7.63 1.01 -4.50
CA SER A 102 6.71 -0.11 -4.68
C SER A 102 7.43 -1.39 -4.35
N LEU A 103 6.96 -2.13 -3.35
CA LEU A 103 7.44 -3.45 -3.00
C LEU A 103 6.47 -4.46 -3.59
N GLU A 104 6.93 -5.27 -4.53
CA GLU A 104 6.07 -6.12 -5.33
C GLU A 104 6.43 -7.58 -5.15
N MET A 105 5.41 -8.40 -4.91
CA MET A 105 5.50 -9.86 -4.95
C MET A 105 4.61 -10.32 -6.08
N THR A 106 5.20 -10.97 -7.07
CA THR A 106 4.47 -11.44 -8.24
C THR A 106 4.67 -12.92 -8.41
N SER A 107 3.69 -13.56 -9.05
CA SER A 107 3.83 -14.94 -9.49
C SER A 107 3.42 -15.08 -10.95
N PHE A 108 4.29 -15.72 -11.73
CA PHE A 108 4.06 -16.05 -13.13
C PHE A 108 3.98 -17.57 -13.27
N GLY A 109 2.77 -18.11 -13.39
CA GLY A 109 2.56 -19.55 -13.52
C GLY A 109 3.13 -20.37 -12.35
N GLY A 110 3.18 -19.79 -11.15
CA GLY A 110 3.70 -20.39 -9.93
C GLY A 110 5.09 -19.88 -9.54
N GLN A 111 5.88 -19.34 -10.47
CA GLN A 111 7.21 -18.81 -10.16
C GLN A 111 7.11 -17.48 -9.42
N VAL A 112 7.64 -17.41 -8.20
CA VAL A 112 7.52 -16.23 -7.33
C VAL A 112 8.72 -15.31 -7.52
N HIS A 113 8.46 -14.04 -7.80
CA HIS A 113 9.47 -12.98 -7.97
C HIS A 113 9.23 -11.83 -7.01
N PHE A 114 10.32 -11.30 -6.46
CA PHE A 114 10.33 -10.09 -5.64
C PHE A 114 10.87 -8.94 -6.48
N PHE A 115 10.11 -7.85 -6.54
CA PHE A 115 10.56 -6.62 -7.17
C PHE A 115 10.50 -5.44 -6.22
N ILE A 116 11.40 -4.47 -6.45
CA ILE A 116 11.34 -3.14 -5.86
C ILE A 116 11.38 -2.13 -7.00
N TRP A 117 10.32 -1.33 -7.12
CA TRP A 117 10.29 -0.18 -8.02
C TRP A 117 10.66 1.08 -7.25
N THR A 118 11.51 1.90 -7.86
CA THR A 118 12.03 3.12 -7.24
C THR A 118 12.45 4.14 -8.29
N TRP A 119 12.80 5.34 -7.84
CA TRP A 119 13.45 6.34 -8.69
C TRP A 119 14.93 5.98 -8.81
N GLU A 120 15.51 6.15 -9.99
CA GLU A 120 16.88 5.70 -10.29
C GLU A 120 17.92 6.20 -9.28
N LYS A 121 17.78 7.44 -8.79
CA LYS A 121 18.67 8.03 -7.77
C LYS A 121 18.73 7.27 -6.44
N PHE A 122 17.72 6.46 -6.12
CA PHE A 122 17.68 5.64 -4.90
C PHE A 122 18.12 4.19 -5.13
N ARG A 123 18.47 3.80 -6.37
CA ARG A 123 18.97 2.47 -6.68
C ARG A 123 20.15 2.07 -5.79
N ASN A 124 21.19 2.90 -5.76
CA ASN A 124 22.39 2.63 -4.97
C ASN A 124 22.09 2.53 -3.47
N LEU A 125 21.14 3.32 -2.97
CA LEU A 125 20.69 3.24 -1.59
C LEU A 125 20.04 1.88 -1.31
N ILE A 126 19.13 1.43 -2.18
CA ILE A 126 18.43 0.15 -2.03
C ILE A 126 19.41 -1.02 -2.11
N GLU A 127 20.28 -1.04 -3.12
CA GLU A 127 21.30 -2.08 -3.29
C GLU A 127 22.21 -2.16 -2.07
N ALA A 128 22.78 -1.03 -1.63
CA ALA A 128 23.69 -1.01 -0.48
C ALA A 128 23.03 -1.49 0.81
N GLN A 129 21.78 -1.08 1.08
CA GLN A 129 21.07 -1.44 2.30
C GLN A 129 20.62 -2.91 2.28
N LEU A 130 20.18 -3.43 1.14
CA LEU A 130 19.82 -4.84 1.01
C LEU A 130 21.06 -5.74 1.08
N TYR A 131 22.15 -5.42 0.39
CA TYR A 131 23.39 -6.19 0.47
C TYR A 131 24.00 -6.17 1.87
N ALA A 132 23.86 -5.08 2.63
CA ALA A 132 24.34 -5.00 4.00
C ALA A 132 23.61 -5.96 4.97
N GLN A 133 22.33 -6.23 4.72
CA GLN A 133 21.53 -7.14 5.54
C GLN A 133 21.53 -8.57 5.00
N TYR A 134 21.57 -8.71 3.67
CA TYR A 134 21.45 -9.96 2.93
C TYR A 134 22.60 -10.09 1.92
N ASN A 135 23.75 -10.59 2.37
CA ASN A 135 24.97 -10.66 1.54
C ASN A 135 24.85 -11.53 0.28
N ASN A 136 23.90 -12.48 0.25
CA ASN A 136 23.82 -13.54 -0.77
C ASN A 136 22.68 -13.35 -1.78
N ILE A 137 21.96 -12.23 -1.74
CA ILE A 137 20.97 -11.92 -2.79
C ILE A 137 21.67 -11.43 -4.05
N GLU A 138 20.98 -11.49 -5.18
CA GLU A 138 21.41 -10.78 -6.39
C GLU A 138 20.31 -9.83 -6.83
N ILE A 139 20.69 -8.60 -7.17
CA ILE A 139 19.76 -7.54 -7.58
C ILE A 139 20.01 -7.25 -9.06
N PHE A 140 18.97 -7.40 -9.89
CA PHE A 140 19.02 -7.16 -11.32
C PHE A 140 18.05 -6.04 -11.70
N GLU A 141 18.47 -5.12 -12.55
CA GLU A 141 17.55 -4.20 -13.19
C GLU A 141 16.85 -4.92 -14.34
N VAL A 142 15.51 -4.92 -14.33
CA VAL A 142 14.69 -5.61 -15.32
C VAL A 142 13.68 -4.67 -15.97
N PRO A 143 13.27 -4.95 -17.23
CA PRO A 143 12.13 -4.27 -17.83
C PRO A 143 10.85 -4.47 -17.00
N ASP A 144 9.96 -3.47 -17.03
CA ASP A 144 8.70 -3.56 -16.29
C ASP A 144 7.80 -4.66 -16.85
N TYR A 145 7.57 -5.70 -16.04
CA TYR A 145 6.72 -6.84 -16.40
C TYR A 145 5.28 -6.43 -16.74
N THR A 146 4.82 -5.27 -16.27
CA THR A 146 3.45 -4.80 -16.52
C THR A 146 3.25 -4.26 -17.93
N THR A 147 4.34 -3.95 -18.67
CA THR A 147 4.25 -3.35 -20.01
C THR A 147 3.59 -4.29 -21.03
N SER A 148 3.85 -5.59 -20.94
CA SER A 148 3.29 -6.60 -21.88
C SER A 148 1.79 -6.81 -21.71
N MET A 149 1.22 -6.42 -20.56
CA MET A 149 -0.18 -6.69 -20.25
C MET A 149 -1.10 -5.68 -20.93
N VAL A 150 -1.90 -6.15 -21.90
CA VAL A 150 -2.94 -5.35 -22.57
C VAL A 150 -4.30 -5.76 -22.01
N ILE A 151 -5.20 -4.78 -21.88
CA ILE A 151 -6.56 -5.04 -21.40
C ILE A 151 -7.33 -5.68 -22.54
N ASP A 152 -7.57 -6.97 -22.40
CA ASP A 152 -8.49 -7.72 -23.24
C ASP A 152 -9.42 -8.51 -22.31
N PRO A 153 -10.63 -8.01 -22.00
CA PRO A 153 -11.55 -8.68 -21.08
C PRO A 153 -11.97 -10.09 -21.55
N VAL A 154 -11.79 -10.42 -22.83
CA VAL A 154 -12.19 -11.70 -23.41
C VAL A 154 -11.06 -12.72 -23.31
N ASN A 155 -9.84 -12.34 -23.70
CA ASN A 155 -8.69 -13.25 -23.73
C ASN A 155 -7.84 -13.21 -22.46
N HIS A 156 -7.84 -12.07 -21.78
CA HIS A 156 -7.04 -11.75 -20.60
C HIS A 156 -7.90 -11.14 -19.49
N PRO A 157 -8.84 -11.91 -18.91
CA PRO A 157 -9.62 -11.40 -17.80
C PRO A 157 -8.71 -10.99 -16.65
N LEU A 158 -9.02 -9.81 -16.08
CA LEU A 158 -8.28 -9.22 -14.98
C LEU A 158 -9.21 -8.89 -13.82
N TRP A 159 -8.65 -8.95 -12.63
CA TRP A 159 -9.32 -8.52 -11.42
C TRP A 159 -8.32 -7.82 -10.51
N ILE A 160 -8.66 -6.62 -10.05
CA ILE A 160 -7.78 -5.83 -9.19
C ILE A 160 -8.59 -5.34 -7.99
N THR A 161 -7.95 -5.39 -6.82
CA THR A 161 -8.49 -4.86 -5.57
C THR A 161 -7.44 -4.02 -4.85
N GLN A 162 -7.93 -3.12 -4.00
CA GLN A 162 -7.13 -2.43 -3.01
C GLN A 162 -7.53 -2.91 -1.62
N TYR A 163 -6.55 -3.21 -0.77
CA TYR A 163 -6.82 -3.58 0.61
C TYR A 163 -7.10 -2.34 1.45
N LYS A 164 -7.92 -2.51 2.48
CA LYS A 164 -8.18 -1.51 3.53
C LYS A 164 -7.99 -2.18 4.89
N LEU A 165 -7.67 -1.39 5.91
CA LEU A 165 -7.65 -1.89 7.29
C LEU A 165 -9.07 -2.16 7.80
N ILE A 166 -9.21 -3.15 8.69
CA ILE A 166 -10.47 -3.49 9.34
C ILE A 166 -10.81 -2.46 10.41
N ALA A 167 -9.84 -2.17 11.28
CA ALA A 167 -9.91 -1.20 12.36
C ALA A 167 -9.15 0.11 11.98
N PRO A 168 -9.33 1.21 12.74
CA PRO A 168 -8.62 2.46 12.50
C PRO A 168 -7.09 2.34 12.55
N ASP A 169 -6.39 3.19 11.80
CA ASP A 169 -4.92 3.21 11.66
C ASP A 169 -4.10 3.08 12.97
N PRO A 170 -4.52 3.64 14.12
CA PRO A 170 -3.73 3.49 15.36
C PRO A 170 -3.53 2.05 15.84
N TYR A 171 -4.44 1.14 15.49
CA TYR A 171 -4.32 -0.26 15.85
C TYR A 171 -3.34 -0.93 14.89
N PRO A 172 -2.22 -1.50 15.40
CA PRO A 172 -1.26 -2.19 14.55
C PRO A 172 -1.81 -3.54 14.10
N ILE A 173 -1.33 -4.05 12.97
CA ILE A 173 -1.50 -5.45 12.56
C ILE A 173 -0.67 -6.37 13.45
N LYS A 174 -0.91 -7.69 13.36
CA LYS A 174 -0.05 -8.67 14.00
C LYS A 174 1.33 -8.67 13.34
N THR A 175 2.39 -8.50 14.12
CA THR A 175 3.76 -8.37 13.62
C THR A 175 4.60 -9.62 13.86
N TYR A 176 5.79 -9.70 13.24
CA TYR A 176 6.73 -10.82 13.44
C TYR A 176 7.15 -11.02 14.91
N ILE A 177 7.12 -9.96 15.73
CA ILE A 177 7.39 -10.04 17.18
C ILE A 177 6.31 -10.88 17.86
N ASP A 178 5.05 -10.70 17.46
CA ASP A 178 3.92 -11.46 18.01
C ASP A 178 3.94 -12.94 17.57
N TYR A 179 4.70 -13.25 16.51
CA TYR A 179 5.03 -14.61 16.08
C TYR A 179 6.30 -15.17 16.75
N GLY A 180 7.00 -14.38 17.57
CA GLY A 180 8.22 -14.79 18.26
C GLY A 180 9.45 -14.91 17.35
N LEU A 181 9.42 -14.29 16.16
CA LEU A 181 10.53 -14.30 15.20
C LEU A 181 11.67 -13.36 15.61
N ASP A 182 11.45 -12.50 16.60
CA ASP A 182 12.47 -11.67 17.26
C ASP A 182 13.42 -12.48 18.15
N ARG A 183 12.96 -13.64 18.65
CA ARG A 183 13.72 -14.52 19.55
C ARG A 183 14.63 -15.50 18.82
N ASP A 184 14.67 -15.42 17.49
CA ASP A 184 15.42 -16.31 16.61
C ASP A 184 15.32 -17.80 17.02
N PRO A 185 14.09 -18.38 17.09
CA PRO A 185 13.95 -19.80 17.40
C PRO A 185 14.62 -20.63 16.29
N LYS A 186 14.95 -21.90 16.59
CA LYS A 186 15.48 -22.82 15.57
C LYS A 186 14.54 -22.81 14.35
N GLU A 187 15.10 -22.86 13.14
CA GLU A 187 14.35 -22.75 11.87
C GLU A 187 13.11 -23.64 11.84
N GLU A 188 13.21 -24.89 12.32
CA GLU A 188 12.10 -25.86 12.35
C GLU A 188 10.85 -25.38 13.11
N PHE A 189 11.02 -24.50 14.10
CA PHE A 189 9.92 -23.96 14.92
C PHE A 189 9.51 -22.55 14.51
N LYS A 190 10.15 -21.96 13.49
CA LYS A 190 9.78 -20.62 13.01
C LYS A 190 8.43 -20.70 12.30
N ILE A 191 7.48 -19.92 12.78
CA ILE A 191 6.18 -19.72 12.12
C ILE A 191 6.23 -18.35 11.46
N ASP A 192 6.59 -18.34 10.18
CA ASP A 192 6.68 -17.12 9.40
C ASP A 192 5.35 -16.83 8.70
N PRO A 193 4.70 -15.68 8.97
CA PRO A 193 3.46 -15.34 8.29
C PRO A 193 3.66 -15.30 6.77
N ILE A 194 4.73 -14.72 6.21
CA ILE A 194 4.81 -14.53 4.75
C ILE A 194 4.69 -15.84 3.94
N THR A 195 4.98 -16.98 4.57
CA THR A 195 4.81 -18.34 4.01
C THR A 195 3.44 -18.54 3.36
N SER A 196 2.33 -18.12 3.98
CA SER A 196 0.99 -18.31 3.38
C SER A 196 0.80 -17.52 2.08
N VAL A 197 1.41 -16.33 1.99
CA VAL A 197 1.39 -15.52 0.77
C VAL A 197 2.20 -16.21 -0.32
N ILE A 198 3.38 -16.71 0.02
CA ILE A 198 4.28 -17.40 -0.91
C ILE A 198 3.67 -18.71 -1.40
N GLU A 199 3.07 -19.51 -0.52
CA GLU A 199 2.39 -20.75 -0.91
C GLU A 199 1.23 -20.48 -1.85
N TYR A 200 0.44 -19.44 -1.58
CA TYR A 200 -0.63 -19.02 -2.49
C TYR A 200 -0.06 -18.62 -3.87
N LEU A 201 0.98 -17.79 -3.89
CA LEU A 201 1.68 -17.39 -5.12
C LEU A 201 2.29 -18.60 -5.86
N GLY A 202 2.84 -19.57 -5.14
CA GLY A 202 3.42 -20.80 -5.68
C GLY A 202 2.39 -21.79 -6.22
N SER A 203 1.14 -21.72 -5.74
CA SER A 203 0.04 -22.60 -6.15
C SER A 203 -0.58 -22.26 -7.52
N LEU A 204 -0.11 -21.19 -8.18
CA LEU A 204 -0.61 -20.78 -9.48
C LEU A 204 -0.22 -21.76 -10.58
N THR A 205 -1.08 -21.87 -11.60
CA THR A 205 -0.86 -22.74 -12.76
C THR A 205 -0.47 -21.92 -13.99
N ARG A 206 0.08 -22.59 -15.02
CA ARG A 206 0.53 -21.93 -16.26
C ARG A 206 -0.61 -21.11 -16.88
N GLY A 207 -0.33 -19.86 -17.20
CA GLY A 207 -1.32 -18.92 -17.74
C GLY A 207 -2.02 -18.05 -16.69
N GLU A 208 -1.78 -18.31 -15.40
CA GLU A 208 -2.21 -17.44 -14.30
C GLU A 208 -1.05 -16.55 -13.82
N GLN A 209 -1.37 -15.33 -13.44
CA GLN A 209 -0.47 -14.40 -12.80
C GLN A 209 -1.17 -13.70 -11.62
N VAL A 210 -0.43 -13.52 -10.54
CA VAL A 210 -0.88 -12.70 -9.40
C VAL A 210 0.17 -11.65 -9.13
N TRP A 211 -0.26 -10.41 -8.96
CA TRP A 211 0.63 -9.32 -8.60
C TRP A 211 0.15 -8.66 -7.31
N ILE A 212 1.00 -8.66 -6.29
CA ILE A 212 0.80 -7.95 -5.03
C ILE A 212 1.73 -6.75 -5.03
N GLN A 213 1.17 -5.56 -4.86
CA GLN A 213 1.89 -4.29 -4.88
C GLN A 213 1.68 -3.58 -3.55
N ILE A 214 2.75 -3.38 -2.79
CA ILE A 214 2.75 -2.64 -1.53
C ILE A 214 3.49 -1.33 -1.78
N MET A 215 2.74 -0.25 -1.96
CA MET A 215 3.34 1.08 -2.14
C MET A 215 3.52 1.76 -0.80
N ILE A 216 4.72 2.30 -0.58
CA ILE A 216 5.10 2.97 0.66
C ILE A 216 5.62 4.38 0.38
N GLN A 217 5.26 5.33 1.23
CA GLN A 217 5.79 6.70 1.25
C GLN A 217 6.02 7.11 2.69
N ALA A 218 7.13 7.77 2.99
CA ALA A 218 7.44 8.21 4.36
C ALA A 218 6.34 9.15 4.89
N HIS A 219 5.70 8.79 6.01
CA HIS A 219 4.65 9.61 6.62
C HIS A 219 5.26 10.86 7.25
N LYS A 220 4.68 12.02 6.97
CA LYS A 220 5.09 13.33 7.52
C LYS A 220 3.84 14.12 7.86
N LYS A 221 3.90 14.97 8.88
CA LYS A 221 2.79 15.86 9.24
C LYS A 221 2.47 16.80 8.08
N GLU A 222 1.34 16.56 7.42
CA GLU A 222 0.89 17.34 6.26
C GLU A 222 0.27 18.67 6.71
N GLY A 223 0.96 19.77 6.41
CA GLY A 223 0.49 21.15 6.62
C GLY A 223 0.51 21.97 5.34
N PHE A 224 0.45 23.30 5.48
CA PHE A 224 0.49 24.23 4.36
C PHE A 224 1.79 24.12 3.55
N SER A 225 2.93 23.89 4.18
CA SER A 225 4.21 23.67 3.48
C SER A 225 4.24 22.45 2.54
N GLU A 226 3.29 21.53 2.69
CA GLU A 226 3.22 20.27 1.94
C GLU A 226 2.09 20.26 0.89
N GLY A 227 1.49 21.42 0.61
CA GLY A 227 0.46 21.54 -0.42
C GLY A 227 -0.97 21.29 0.05
N ARG A 228 -1.23 21.27 1.37
CA ARG A 228 -2.60 21.19 1.92
C ARG A 228 -3.03 22.52 2.54
N ILE A 229 -4.18 23.02 2.10
CA ILE A 229 -4.80 24.22 2.68
C ILE A 229 -5.30 23.94 4.11
N ILE A 230 -5.82 22.73 4.36
CA ILE A 230 -6.29 22.29 5.68
C ILE A 230 -5.27 21.34 6.29
N LYS A 231 -4.77 21.67 7.48
CA LYS A 231 -3.85 20.83 8.24
C LYS A 231 -4.52 19.53 8.65
N LYS A 232 -3.91 18.40 8.33
CA LYS A 232 -4.37 17.07 8.76
C LYS A 232 -3.85 16.80 10.18
N SER A 233 -4.69 16.20 11.04
CA SER A 233 -4.24 15.73 12.36
C SER A 233 -3.18 14.64 12.19
N ASP A 234 -2.22 14.61 13.10
CA ASP A 234 -1.16 13.60 13.03
C ASP A 234 -1.68 12.25 13.53
N TRP A 235 -1.14 11.16 13.00
CA TRP A 235 -1.58 9.82 13.37
C TRP A 235 -1.29 9.50 14.84
N LYS A 236 -0.20 10.07 15.38
CA LYS A 236 0.15 9.99 16.80
C LYS A 236 -0.92 10.60 17.71
N GLU A 237 -1.54 11.69 17.28
CA GLU A 237 -2.64 12.33 18.03
C GLU A 237 -3.86 11.40 18.09
N GLY A 238 -4.16 10.71 16.98
CA GLY A 238 -5.20 9.68 16.92
C GLY A 238 -4.90 8.49 17.82
N ALA A 239 -3.65 8.02 17.84
CA ALA A 239 -3.25 6.88 18.66
C ALA A 239 -3.29 7.19 20.16
N MET A 240 -2.84 8.38 20.58
CA MET A 240 -2.96 8.84 21.96
C MET A 240 -4.42 9.00 22.40
N ALA A 241 -5.30 9.43 21.50
CA ALA A 241 -6.74 9.51 21.77
C ALA A 241 -7.35 8.13 21.99
N GLU A 242 -6.95 7.11 21.21
CA GLU A 242 -7.38 5.72 21.41
C GLU A 242 -6.85 5.14 22.72
N ILE A 243 -5.57 5.36 23.06
CA ILE A 243 -5.00 4.94 24.36
C ILE A 243 -5.80 5.57 25.51
N LYS A 244 -6.12 6.86 25.41
CA LYS A 244 -6.92 7.55 26.43
C LYS A 244 -8.31 6.94 26.56
N LYS A 245 -9.00 6.65 25.44
CA LYS A 245 -10.32 5.98 25.46
C LYS A 245 -10.25 4.61 26.15
N ILE A 246 -9.21 3.81 25.88
CA ILE A 246 -9.04 2.49 26.52
C ILE A 246 -8.81 2.65 28.02
N ARG A 247 -7.98 3.62 28.44
CA ARG A 247 -7.73 3.91 29.86
C ARG A 247 -8.99 4.39 30.57
N ASP A 248 -9.73 5.32 29.97
CA ASP A 248 -10.98 5.87 30.53
C ASP A 248 -12.05 4.77 30.64
N ALA A 249 -12.15 3.86 29.66
CA ALA A 249 -13.04 2.70 29.71
C ALA A 249 -12.63 1.65 30.76
N SER A 250 -11.38 1.69 31.23
CA SER A 250 -10.84 0.78 32.24
C SER A 250 -10.98 1.32 33.67
N VAL A 251 -11.59 2.50 33.84
CA VAL A 251 -11.94 3.06 35.15
C VAL A 251 -13.25 2.42 35.61
N GLN A 252 -13.19 1.54 36.61
CA GLN A 252 -14.38 0.97 37.24
C GLN A 252 -14.67 1.70 38.56
N GLY A 253 -15.85 2.33 38.67
CA GLY A 253 -16.33 2.98 39.90
C GLY A 253 -15.55 4.23 40.32
N ASP A 254 -15.61 4.59 41.61
CA ASP A 254 -14.94 5.76 42.22
C ASP A 254 -13.40 5.65 42.29
N SER A 255 -12.81 4.60 41.74
CA SER A 255 -11.36 4.41 41.72
C SER A 255 -10.74 5.29 40.64
N LYS A 256 -9.99 6.32 41.01
CA LYS A 256 -9.24 7.20 40.07
C LYS A 256 -8.13 6.50 39.28
N PHE A 257 -7.86 5.22 39.55
CA PHE A 257 -6.80 4.46 38.91
C PHE A 257 -7.39 3.49 37.88
N PRO A 258 -7.03 3.61 36.58
CA PRO A 258 -7.47 2.65 35.57
C PRO A 258 -6.82 1.29 35.87
N ASN A 259 -7.64 0.23 35.96
CA ASN A 259 -7.16 -1.14 36.08
C ASN A 259 -7.50 -1.93 34.80
N PRO A 260 -6.76 -1.71 33.70
CA PRO A 260 -7.03 -2.37 32.42
C PRO A 260 -6.85 -3.88 32.53
N THR A 261 -7.74 -4.61 31.86
CA THR A 261 -7.61 -6.07 31.65
C THR A 261 -6.31 -6.39 30.91
N LYS A 262 -5.82 -7.65 31.00
CA LYS A 262 -4.59 -8.06 30.31
C LYS A 262 -4.62 -7.77 28.80
N GLY A 263 -5.75 -8.05 28.12
CA GLY A 263 -5.91 -7.73 26.70
C GLY A 263 -5.89 -6.22 26.40
N GLN A 264 -6.41 -5.38 27.30
CA GLN A 264 -6.30 -3.93 27.15
C GLN A 264 -4.86 -3.43 27.38
N GLN A 265 -4.13 -4.04 28.32
CA GLN A 265 -2.71 -3.73 28.54
C GLN A 265 -1.88 -4.08 27.31
N GLU A 266 -2.09 -5.26 26.72
CA GLU A 266 -1.43 -5.69 25.48
C GLU A 266 -1.76 -4.76 24.31
N LYS A 267 -3.02 -4.34 24.16
CA LYS A 267 -3.41 -3.33 23.15
C LYS A 267 -2.69 -2.01 23.33
N ILE A 268 -2.65 -1.48 24.55
CA ILE A 268 -1.96 -0.21 24.84
C ILE A 268 -0.46 -0.35 24.54
N ALA A 269 0.17 -1.44 24.99
CA ALA A 269 1.58 -1.70 24.76
C ALA A 269 1.91 -1.81 23.27
N ALA A 270 1.06 -2.45 22.47
CA ALA A 270 1.24 -2.56 21.03
C ALA A 270 1.10 -1.22 20.30
N ILE A 271 0.12 -0.39 20.70
CA ILE A 271 -0.03 0.97 20.15
C ILE A 271 1.16 1.85 20.57
N GLU A 272 1.63 1.75 21.81
CA GLU A 272 2.80 2.50 22.27
C GLU A 272 4.08 2.06 21.50
N ARG A 273 4.24 0.76 21.23
CA ARG A 273 5.32 0.21 20.39
C ARG A 273 5.23 0.75 18.96
N SER A 274 4.05 0.76 18.35
CA SER A 274 3.87 1.21 16.97
C SER A 274 4.24 2.69 16.80
N ILE A 275 3.86 3.56 17.74
CA ILE A 275 4.15 5.01 17.73
C ILE A 275 5.66 5.32 17.75
N GLN A 276 6.47 4.44 18.37
CA GLN A 276 7.91 4.62 18.50
C GLN A 276 8.68 4.31 17.21
N LYS A 277 8.07 3.55 16.29
CA LYS A 277 8.67 3.14 15.02
C LYS A 277 8.40 4.17 13.91
N TRP A 278 9.18 4.12 12.83
CA TRP A 278 9.03 5.05 11.70
C TRP A 278 7.74 4.72 10.91
N PRO A 279 6.81 5.69 10.75
CA PRO A 279 5.53 5.46 10.08
C PRO A 279 5.62 5.67 8.56
N PHE A 280 4.97 4.81 7.78
CA PHE A 280 4.81 4.96 6.33
C PHE A 280 3.34 5.07 5.98
N GLU A 281 3.01 5.94 5.03
CA GLU A 281 1.75 5.88 4.31
C GLU A 281 1.83 4.69 3.34
N VAL A 282 0.88 3.77 3.46
CA VAL A 282 0.87 2.50 2.72
C VAL A 282 -0.43 2.34 1.96
N MET A 283 -0.32 1.74 0.79
CA MET A 283 -1.46 1.17 0.10
C MET A 283 -1.06 -0.14 -0.58
N ILE A 284 -1.90 -1.16 -0.40
CA ILE A 284 -1.67 -2.50 -0.93
C ILE A 284 -2.70 -2.77 -2.03
N ARG A 285 -2.24 -3.16 -3.22
CA ARG A 285 -3.06 -3.67 -4.31
C ARG A 285 -2.79 -5.15 -4.54
N GLY A 286 -3.84 -5.89 -4.82
CA GLY A 286 -3.77 -7.26 -5.30
C GLY A 286 -4.41 -7.34 -6.69
N GLY A 287 -3.69 -7.91 -7.65
CA GLY A 287 -4.17 -8.17 -9.00
C GLY A 287 -4.10 -9.66 -9.32
N TYR A 288 -5.13 -10.18 -9.98
CA TYR A 288 -5.13 -11.49 -10.62
C TYR A 288 -5.38 -11.31 -12.11
N PHE A 289 -4.53 -11.95 -12.90
CA PHE A 289 -4.56 -11.91 -14.35
C PHE A 289 -4.48 -13.35 -14.85
N ALA A 290 -5.34 -13.72 -15.79
CA ALA A 290 -5.30 -15.07 -16.34
C ALA A 290 -5.52 -15.04 -17.85
N THR A 291 -5.05 -16.06 -18.54
CA THR A 291 -5.55 -16.38 -19.87
C THR A 291 -6.96 -16.95 -19.77
N LYS A 292 -7.74 -16.84 -20.85
CA LYS A 292 -9.10 -17.38 -20.94
C LYS A 292 -9.20 -18.85 -20.50
N GLU A 293 -8.20 -19.66 -20.84
CA GLU A 293 -8.17 -21.11 -20.56
C GLU A 293 -7.89 -21.43 -19.09
N ALA A 294 -7.03 -20.64 -18.43
CA ALA A 294 -6.60 -20.86 -17.04
C ALA A 294 -7.47 -20.10 -16.02
N ASN A 295 -8.56 -19.48 -16.46
CA ASN A 295 -9.36 -18.58 -15.66
C ASN A 295 -10.05 -19.29 -14.48
N GLN A 296 -9.48 -19.17 -13.28
CA GLN A 296 -10.06 -19.60 -12.01
C GLN A 296 -10.25 -18.42 -11.04
N ILE A 297 -10.74 -17.28 -11.56
CA ILE A 297 -10.89 -16.00 -10.83
C ILE A 297 -11.47 -16.19 -9.43
N SER A 298 -12.62 -16.87 -9.27
CA SER A 298 -13.27 -16.98 -7.97
C SER A 298 -12.41 -17.68 -6.91
N LYS A 299 -11.76 -18.79 -7.28
CA LYS A 299 -10.90 -19.56 -6.37
C LYS A 299 -9.63 -18.77 -6.00
N ARG A 300 -9.01 -18.13 -6.98
CA ARG A 300 -7.76 -17.37 -6.79
C ARG A 300 -7.99 -16.10 -5.99
N ILE A 301 -9.09 -15.38 -6.23
CA ILE A 301 -9.48 -14.24 -5.40
C ILE A 301 -9.62 -14.65 -3.93
N SER A 302 -10.33 -15.75 -3.63
CA SER A 302 -10.47 -16.23 -2.25
C SER A 302 -9.11 -16.56 -1.61
N GLY A 303 -8.18 -17.15 -2.37
CA GLY A 303 -6.81 -17.40 -1.93
C GLY A 303 -6.04 -16.10 -1.64
N LEU A 304 -6.14 -15.10 -2.51
CA LEU A 304 -5.48 -13.80 -2.35
C LEU A 304 -5.99 -13.05 -1.10
N ILE A 305 -7.30 -13.12 -0.83
CA ILE A 305 -7.89 -12.57 0.40
C ILE A 305 -7.40 -13.36 1.63
N GLY A 306 -7.41 -14.68 1.54
CA GLY A 306 -6.98 -15.59 2.60
C GLY A 306 -5.53 -15.39 3.01
N ALA A 307 -4.65 -15.13 2.04
CA ALA A 307 -3.22 -14.92 2.25
C ALA A 307 -2.89 -13.77 3.22
N PHE A 308 -3.73 -12.73 3.28
CA PHE A 308 -3.54 -11.59 4.18
C PHE A 308 -4.22 -11.75 5.55
N ARG A 309 -5.02 -12.80 5.77
CA ARG A 309 -5.74 -12.99 7.04
C ARG A 309 -4.81 -13.29 8.22
N GLN A 310 -3.65 -13.88 7.98
CA GLN A 310 -2.69 -14.19 9.04
C GLN A 310 -2.19 -12.95 9.81
N TYR A 311 -2.14 -11.80 9.14
CA TYR A 311 -1.73 -10.54 9.77
C TYR A 311 -2.82 -9.95 10.68
N SER A 312 -3.99 -10.60 10.76
CA SER A 312 -5.11 -10.19 11.59
C SER A 312 -5.20 -10.98 12.89
N ALA A 313 -5.64 -10.32 13.95
CA ALA A 313 -6.00 -10.94 15.22
C ALA A 313 -7.15 -10.15 15.87
N ASN A 314 -7.92 -10.77 16.76
CA ASN A 314 -9.12 -10.13 17.34
C ASN A 314 -8.78 -8.86 18.14
N ASP A 315 -7.59 -8.79 18.72
CA ASP A 315 -7.12 -7.65 19.48
C ASP A 315 -6.28 -6.65 18.67
N PHE A 316 -5.91 -7.04 17.45
CA PHE A 316 -5.09 -6.26 16.53
C PHE A 316 -5.91 -5.84 15.30
N ASN A 317 -5.29 -5.07 14.42
CA ASN A 317 -5.87 -4.73 13.12
C ASN A 317 -5.66 -5.88 12.12
N GLY A 318 -6.24 -5.74 10.94
CA GLY A 318 -6.09 -6.70 9.86
C GLY A 318 -6.50 -6.11 8.53
N PHE A 319 -6.25 -6.87 7.46
CA PHE A 319 -6.58 -6.46 6.11
C PHE A 319 -7.93 -7.03 5.68
N LYS A 320 -8.73 -6.19 5.03
CA LYS A 320 -9.93 -6.60 4.29
C LYS A 320 -9.90 -6.07 2.86
N LEU A 321 -10.74 -6.64 2.03
CA LEU A 321 -11.01 -6.07 0.71
C LEU A 321 -11.59 -4.67 0.83
N GLY A 322 -11.01 -3.75 0.08
CA GLY A 322 -11.54 -2.43 -0.17
C GLY A 322 -12.34 -2.40 -1.46
N GLU A 323 -12.08 -1.39 -2.30
CA GLU A 323 -12.71 -1.31 -3.62
C GLU A 323 -12.10 -2.36 -4.56
N PHE A 324 -12.95 -3.02 -5.34
CA PHE A 324 -12.57 -3.96 -6.39
C PHE A 324 -13.31 -3.64 -7.70
N THR A 325 -12.91 -4.29 -8.78
CA THR A 325 -13.40 -3.99 -10.14
C THR A 325 -14.84 -4.46 -10.40
N ASP A 326 -15.35 -5.43 -9.63
CA ASP A 326 -16.69 -5.99 -9.80
C ASP A 326 -17.81 -5.08 -9.25
N TYR A 327 -19.05 -5.45 -9.59
CA TYR A 327 -20.28 -4.82 -9.15
C TYR A 327 -21.22 -5.88 -8.58
N ASP A 328 -21.96 -5.54 -7.54
CA ASP A 328 -22.85 -6.49 -6.84
C ASP A 328 -24.07 -6.85 -7.69
N PHE A 329 -24.56 -5.91 -8.50
CA PHE A 329 -25.80 -6.09 -9.25
C PHE A 329 -25.62 -5.88 -10.76
N PRO A 330 -26.25 -6.72 -11.61
CA PRO A 330 -26.15 -6.59 -13.07
C PRO A 330 -26.58 -5.23 -13.63
N TRP A 331 -27.58 -4.58 -13.02
CA TRP A 331 -28.05 -3.25 -13.48
C TRP A 331 -27.09 -2.11 -13.12
N GLN A 332 -26.15 -2.31 -12.21
CA GLN A 332 -25.11 -1.33 -11.93
C GLN A 332 -24.09 -1.22 -13.07
N ASP A 333 -23.95 -2.26 -13.90
CA ASP A 333 -22.96 -2.35 -14.97
C ASP A 333 -23.58 -2.88 -16.27
N PHE A 334 -24.35 -2.01 -16.92
CA PHE A 334 -24.91 -2.31 -18.22
C PHE A 334 -23.81 -2.60 -19.25
N ARG A 335 -23.87 -3.80 -19.85
CA ARG A 335 -22.93 -4.27 -20.89
C ARG A 335 -21.45 -4.22 -20.49
N ARG A 336 -21.13 -4.32 -19.19
CA ARG A 336 -19.74 -4.30 -18.69
C ARG A 336 -18.99 -2.99 -18.97
N ILE A 337 -19.69 -1.91 -19.34
CA ILE A 337 -19.06 -0.64 -19.72
C ILE A 337 -18.26 -0.07 -18.56
N ARG A 338 -18.84 -0.09 -17.36
CA ARG A 338 -18.21 0.53 -16.19
C ARG A 338 -17.10 -0.35 -15.64
N ARG A 339 -17.27 -1.68 -15.64
CA ARG A 339 -16.21 -2.60 -15.24
C ARG A 339 -15.00 -2.50 -16.17
N ASN A 340 -15.19 -2.43 -17.48
CA ASN A 340 -14.07 -2.27 -18.43
C ASN A 340 -13.31 -0.95 -18.19
N ALA A 341 -14.02 0.15 -17.91
CA ALA A 341 -13.38 1.42 -17.56
C ALA A 341 -12.60 1.31 -16.24
N ARG A 342 -13.17 0.65 -15.21
CA ARG A 342 -12.51 0.40 -13.92
C ARG A 342 -11.27 -0.46 -14.06
N GLU A 343 -11.36 -1.55 -14.79
CA GLU A 343 -10.24 -2.46 -15.08
C GLU A 343 -9.11 -1.70 -15.77
N ARG A 344 -9.45 -0.79 -16.69
CA ARG A 344 -8.48 0.06 -17.39
C ARG A 344 -7.79 1.07 -16.48
N GLU A 345 -8.56 1.81 -15.69
CA GLU A 345 -8.01 2.77 -14.73
C GLU A 345 -7.16 2.08 -13.66
N ALA A 346 -7.62 0.93 -13.14
CA ALA A 346 -6.91 0.18 -12.12
C ALA A 346 -5.58 -0.37 -12.65
N LEU A 347 -5.56 -0.89 -13.88
CA LEU A 347 -4.32 -1.35 -14.50
C LEU A 347 -3.38 -0.17 -14.80
N ASP A 348 -3.88 0.95 -15.32
CA ASP A 348 -3.03 2.13 -15.58
C ASP A 348 -2.44 2.71 -14.28
N ALA A 349 -3.24 2.76 -13.21
CA ALA A 349 -2.77 3.14 -11.88
C ALA A 349 -1.73 2.17 -11.32
N TYR A 350 -1.85 0.87 -11.63
CA TYR A 350 -0.87 -0.16 -11.25
C TYR A 350 0.45 0.03 -12.02
N LYS A 351 0.39 0.16 -13.34
CA LYS A 351 1.56 0.37 -14.22
C LYS A 351 2.35 1.61 -13.83
N LYS A 352 1.65 2.73 -13.62
CA LYS A 352 2.26 4.00 -13.20
C LYS A 352 2.71 4.02 -11.74
N ARG A 353 2.39 2.98 -10.96
CA ARG A 353 2.61 2.93 -9.50
C ARG A 353 2.13 4.22 -8.82
N SER A 354 0.98 4.73 -9.29
CA SER A 354 0.45 6.02 -8.89
C SER A 354 -0.66 5.81 -7.88
N PHE A 355 -0.49 6.40 -6.69
CA PHE A 355 -1.50 6.44 -5.64
C PHE A 355 -1.34 7.65 -4.70
N PHE A 356 -0.11 7.99 -4.31
CA PHE A 356 0.12 9.15 -3.43
C PHE A 356 0.06 10.47 -4.19
N ASN A 357 0.43 10.44 -5.47
CA ASN A 357 0.55 11.59 -6.35
C ASN A 357 -0.31 11.42 -7.62
N PRO A 358 -0.57 12.50 -8.36
CA PRO A 358 -1.22 12.44 -9.67
C PRO A 358 -0.51 11.44 -10.63
N PRO A 359 -1.23 10.89 -11.61
CA PRO A 359 -2.64 11.16 -11.96
C PRO A 359 -3.67 10.40 -11.11
N TYR A 360 -3.27 9.36 -10.37
CA TYR A 360 -4.18 8.49 -9.62
C TYR A 360 -4.12 8.72 -8.11
N LYS A 361 -4.05 9.99 -7.69
CA LYS A 361 -3.97 10.35 -6.28
C LYS A 361 -5.20 9.84 -5.52
N HIS A 362 -4.97 9.00 -4.51
CA HIS A 362 -6.00 8.35 -3.70
C HIS A 362 -7.07 7.64 -4.53
N TYR A 363 -6.67 7.06 -5.67
CA TYR A 363 -7.60 6.35 -6.55
C TYR A 363 -8.33 5.26 -5.77
N ARG A 364 -9.61 5.50 -5.47
CA ARG A 364 -10.55 4.54 -4.85
C ARG A 364 -10.09 3.93 -3.52
N GLY A 365 -9.23 4.64 -2.81
CA GLY A 365 -8.69 4.20 -1.53
C GLY A 365 -8.12 5.36 -0.76
N LYS A 366 -8.05 5.20 0.56
CA LYS A 366 -7.28 6.10 1.43
C LYS A 366 -6.01 5.36 1.84
N PRO A 367 -4.83 6.02 1.84
CA PRO A 367 -3.66 5.44 2.46
C PRO A 367 -3.97 5.20 3.94
N PHE A 368 -3.46 4.10 4.45
CA PHE A 368 -3.39 3.83 5.89
C PHE A 368 -1.93 3.86 6.31
N ILE A 369 -1.68 3.92 7.61
CA ILE A 369 -0.33 4.01 8.13
C ILE A 369 0.11 2.64 8.65
N LEU A 370 1.29 2.20 8.24
CA LEU A 370 1.99 1.07 8.84
C LEU A 370 3.38 1.53 9.26
N ASN A 371 3.88 0.98 10.35
CA ASN A 371 5.24 1.23 10.78
C ASN A 371 6.26 0.26 10.13
N THR A 372 7.55 0.43 10.40
CA THR A 372 8.62 -0.44 9.87
C THR A 372 8.48 -1.90 10.28
N GLU A 373 8.02 -2.19 11.50
CA GLU A 373 7.81 -3.55 12.04
C GLU A 373 6.65 -4.26 11.31
N GLU A 374 5.55 -3.55 11.06
CA GLU A 374 4.40 -4.02 10.29
C GLU A 374 4.78 -4.26 8.82
N LEU A 375 5.51 -3.32 8.21
CA LEU A 375 6.02 -3.46 6.84
C LEU A 375 6.98 -4.66 6.70
N ALA A 376 7.89 -4.83 7.66
CA ALA A 376 8.80 -5.98 7.72
C ALA A 376 8.08 -7.30 7.93
N THR A 377 6.85 -7.29 8.44
CA THR A 377 6.06 -8.52 8.59
C THR A 377 5.35 -8.92 7.29
N ILE A 378 4.91 -7.94 6.48
CA ILE A 378 4.14 -8.21 5.25
C ILE A 378 5.03 -8.37 4.00
N TYR A 379 6.22 -7.80 4.02
CA TYR A 379 7.21 -7.92 2.96
C TYR A 379 8.61 -8.02 3.57
N HIS A 380 9.12 -9.24 3.58
CA HIS A 380 10.49 -9.59 3.90
C HIS A 380 10.89 -10.81 3.08
N PHE A 381 12.18 -11.15 3.09
CA PHE A 381 12.64 -12.36 2.40
C PHE A 381 12.44 -13.57 3.31
N PRO A 382 11.73 -14.61 2.86
CA PRO A 382 11.41 -15.76 3.68
C PRO A 382 12.66 -16.55 4.07
N GLY A 383 12.63 -17.13 5.27
CA GLY A 383 13.63 -18.09 5.72
C GLY A 383 13.50 -19.46 5.04
N GLN A 384 14.32 -20.43 5.47
CA GLN A 384 14.32 -21.79 4.92
C GLN A 384 12.98 -22.52 5.09
N VAL A 385 12.18 -22.14 6.09
CA VAL A 385 10.86 -22.74 6.37
C VAL A 385 9.91 -22.61 5.18
N SER A 386 10.00 -21.52 4.40
CA SER A 386 9.28 -21.40 3.12
C SER A 386 10.04 -22.11 2.01
N SER A 387 10.11 -23.44 2.10
CA SER A 387 10.74 -24.32 1.10
C SER A 387 9.84 -24.54 -0.12
N THR A 388 9.19 -23.49 -0.62
CA THR A 388 8.39 -23.59 -1.84
C THR A 388 9.34 -23.83 -3.02
N PRO A 389 9.19 -24.94 -3.77
CA PRO A 389 10.12 -25.32 -4.85
C PRO A 389 10.10 -24.36 -6.05
N THR A 390 9.15 -23.41 -6.07
CA THR A 390 8.87 -22.53 -7.20
C THR A 390 9.71 -21.24 -7.23
N PHE A 391 10.62 -21.05 -6.27
CA PHE A 391 11.62 -19.99 -6.39
C PHE A 391 12.73 -20.41 -7.36
N GLU A 392 13.05 -19.57 -8.35
CA GLU A 392 14.33 -19.66 -9.06
C GLU A 392 15.47 -19.25 -8.11
N ARG A 393 15.88 -20.18 -7.24
CA ARG A 393 16.96 -19.95 -6.27
C ARG A 393 18.32 -20.03 -6.96
N ILE A 394 19.17 -19.04 -6.71
CA ILE A 394 20.56 -19.09 -7.15
C ILE A 394 21.28 -20.20 -6.38
N MET A 395 22.09 -21.00 -7.07
CA MET A 395 22.97 -21.98 -6.45
C MET A 395 23.99 -21.24 -5.57
N SER A 396 23.87 -21.38 -4.25
CA SER A 396 24.76 -20.75 -3.28
C SER A 396 26.18 -21.31 -3.44
N LYS A 397 27.02 -20.52 -4.12
CA LYS A 397 28.48 -20.34 -4.03
C LYS A 397 29.01 -19.92 -5.41
N LYS A 398 29.29 -18.61 -5.59
CA LYS A 398 30.40 -18.26 -6.48
C LYS A 398 31.64 -18.85 -5.81
N ALA A 399 32.33 -19.76 -6.49
CA ALA A 399 33.63 -20.22 -6.05
C ALA A 399 34.48 -18.98 -5.77
N GLU A 400 35.00 -18.84 -4.56
CA GLU A 400 36.07 -17.89 -4.31
C GLU A 400 37.14 -18.16 -5.37
N PRO A 401 37.64 -17.13 -6.09
CA PRO A 401 38.72 -17.35 -7.03
C PRO A 401 39.86 -18.02 -6.25
N PRO A 402 40.42 -19.14 -6.76
CA PRO A 402 41.45 -19.87 -6.04
C PRO A 402 42.61 -18.91 -5.73
N ALA A 403 43.16 -19.01 -4.52
CA ALA A 403 44.19 -18.09 -3.99
C ALA A 403 45.51 -18.04 -4.79
N ASN A 404 45.60 -18.77 -5.92
CA ASN A 404 46.74 -18.83 -6.82
C ASN A 404 46.44 -18.19 -8.19
N LEU A 405 46.02 -16.92 -8.19
CA LEU A 405 46.24 -16.09 -9.37
C LEU A 405 47.64 -15.48 -9.25
N PRO A 406 48.60 -15.80 -10.14
CA PRO A 406 49.83 -15.05 -10.21
C PRO A 406 49.50 -13.59 -10.56
N ILE A 407 50.10 -12.66 -9.83
CA ILE A 407 50.02 -11.21 -10.06
C ILE A 407 50.53 -10.85 -11.45
#